data_AF-A0A0K8UFU3-F1
#
_entry.id   AF-A0A0K8UFU3-F1
#
_cell.length_a   1.000
_cell.length_b   1.000
_cell.length_c   1.000
_cell.angle_alpha   90.00
_cell.angle_beta   90.00
_cell.angle_gamma   90.00
#
_symmetry.space_group_name_H-M   'P 1'
#
loop_
_entity.id
_entity.type
_entity.pdbx_description
1 polymer ?
#
loop_
_entity_poly.entity_id
_entity_poly.type
_entity_poly.pdbx_seq_one_letter_code
_entity_poly.pdbx_strand_id
1 'polypeptide(L)'
;MDDSGAQLDHKQAIKNFQKCLKTGGILFIDHRNYDDILETGDTPAKSIYYNTSHTADIKTSVLLYCGKPAMVTMDYQIEGNNLSSEFRLSYYPHALQNFTKILKEIFGEKSKHKLYGDFKEIQVEKKPAFYIHLIEKQ
;
A
#
# COMPACT_ATOMS: atom_id res chain seq x y z
N MET A 1 -12.84 0.88 10.06
CA MET A 1 -12.04 -0.17 9.39
C MET A 1 -12.98 -1.34 9.20
N ASP A 2 -12.79 -2.15 8.15
CA ASP A 2 -13.71 -3.27 7.88
C ASP A 2 -13.84 -4.19 9.11
N ASP A 3 -15.06 -4.26 9.65
CA ASP A 3 -15.36 -5.01 10.88
C ASP A 3 -15.50 -6.52 10.62
N SER A 4 -15.58 -6.94 9.36
CA SER A 4 -15.88 -8.33 8.99
C SER A 4 -14.65 -9.23 8.87
N GLY A 5 -13.44 -8.66 8.84
CA GLY A 5 -12.19 -9.39 8.55
C GLY A 5 -12.11 -9.97 7.12
N ALA A 6 -13.16 -9.81 6.30
CA ALA A 6 -13.28 -10.32 4.93
C ALA A 6 -12.93 -9.27 3.87
N GLN A 7 -12.53 -8.07 4.30
CA GLN A 7 -12.14 -6.92 3.49
C GLN A 7 -13.27 -6.46 2.55
N LEU A 8 -14.52 -6.57 2.99
CA LEU A 8 -15.70 -6.30 2.14
C LEU A 8 -15.70 -4.87 1.61
N ASP A 9 -15.45 -3.89 2.47
CA ASP A 9 -15.39 -2.47 2.09
C ASP A 9 -14.24 -2.21 1.11
N HIS A 10 -13.08 -2.84 1.32
CA HIS A 10 -11.92 -2.70 0.43
C HIS A 10 -12.23 -3.27 -0.96
N LYS A 11 -12.83 -4.47 -1.02
CA LYS A 11 -13.28 -5.09 -2.27
C LYS A 11 -14.32 -4.22 -2.96
N GLN A 12 -15.26 -3.64 -2.22
CA GLN A 12 -16.29 -2.78 -2.78
C GLN A 12 -15.71 -1.47 -3.36
N ALA A 13 -14.73 -0.86 -2.69
CA ALA A 13 -14.02 0.31 -3.19
C ALA A 13 -13.28 0.01 -4.51
N ILE A 14 -12.51 -1.08 -4.55
CA ILE A 14 -11.78 -1.49 -5.76
C ILE A 14 -12.75 -1.84 -6.90
N LYS A 15 -13.88 -2.49 -6.59
CA LYS A 15 -14.95 -2.76 -7.57
C LYS A 15 -15.54 -1.47 -8.13
N ASN A 16 -15.62 -0.40 -7.34
CA ASN A 16 -16.07 0.90 -7.83
C ASN A 16 -15.03 1.53 -8.77
N PHE A 17 -13.72 1.43 -8.48
CA PHE A 17 -12.67 1.86 -9.43
C PHE A 17 -12.75 1.10 -10.75
N GLN A 18 -12.96 -0.22 -10.70
CA GLN A 18 -13.11 -1.05 -11.90
C GLN A 18 -14.30 -0.61 -12.77
N LYS A 19 -15.40 -0.14 -12.17
CA LYS A 19 -16.57 0.39 -12.91
C LYS A 19 -16.28 1.71 -13.61
N CYS A 20 -15.37 2.52 -13.08
CA CYS A 20 -14.96 3.78 -13.70
C CYS A 20 -14.09 3.58 -14.96
N LEU A 21 -13.57 2.37 -15.18
CA LEU A 21 -12.75 2.05 -16.33
C LEU A 21 -13.58 1.49 -17.49
N LYS A 22 -13.34 2.01 -18.69
CA LYS A 22 -13.77 1.37 -19.95
C LYS A 22 -12.94 0.10 -20.23
N THR A 23 -13.40 -0.74 -21.14
CA THR A 23 -12.57 -1.81 -21.72
C THR A 23 -11.29 -1.23 -22.32
N GLY A 24 -10.14 -1.84 -22.03
CA GLY A 24 -8.80 -1.33 -22.31
C GLY A 24 -8.33 -0.20 -21.37
N GLY A 25 -9.15 0.21 -20.40
CA GLY A 25 -8.79 1.20 -19.40
C GLY A 25 -7.79 0.64 -18.38
N ILE A 26 -6.93 1.51 -17.85
CA ILE A 26 -5.84 1.10 -16.96
C ILE A 26 -6.09 1.62 -15.55
N LEU A 27 -5.96 0.74 -14.54
CA LEU A 27 -5.82 1.11 -13.13
C LEU A 27 -4.34 1.08 -12.75
N PHE A 28 -3.84 2.19 -12.20
CA PHE A 28 -2.61 2.22 -11.42
C PHE A 28 -2.96 2.40 -9.95
N ILE A 29 -2.56 1.45 -9.12
CA ILE A 29 -2.80 1.48 -7.67
C ILE A 29 -1.61 0.87 -6.94
N ASP A 30 -1.14 1.54 -5.89
CA ASP A 30 0.01 1.12 -5.12
C ASP A 30 -0.34 0.85 -3.65
N HIS A 31 0.60 0.24 -2.95
CA HIS A 31 0.63 0.20 -1.50
C HIS A 31 2.09 0.08 -1.02
N ARG A 32 2.35 0.51 0.22
CA ARG A 32 3.64 0.23 0.88
C ARG A 32 3.87 -1.29 0.98
N ASN A 33 5.13 -1.69 1.03
CA ASN A 33 5.53 -3.05 1.30
C ASN A 33 5.27 -3.42 2.77
N TYR A 34 4.01 -3.71 3.08
CA TYR A 34 3.61 -4.10 4.44
C TYR A 34 4.14 -5.48 4.83
N ASP A 35 4.52 -6.33 3.88
CA ASP A 35 5.19 -7.59 4.19
C ASP A 35 6.51 -7.32 4.94
N ASP A 36 7.30 -6.35 4.48
CA ASP A 36 8.55 -5.93 5.15
C ASP A 36 8.31 -5.10 6.42
N ILE A 37 7.34 -4.19 6.42
CA ILE A 37 7.01 -3.37 7.60
C ILE A 37 6.51 -4.25 8.75
N LEU A 38 5.71 -5.28 8.47
CA LEU A 38 5.22 -6.20 9.50
C LEU A 38 6.32 -7.14 10.02
N GLU A 39 7.33 -7.46 9.20
CA GLU A 39 8.48 -8.27 9.60
C GLU A 39 9.44 -7.47 10.49
N THR A 40 9.74 -6.24 10.10
CA THR A 40 10.80 -5.42 10.73
C THR A 40 10.28 -4.48 11.81
N GLY A 41 9.03 -4.05 11.71
CA GLY A 41 8.48 -2.97 12.52
C GLY A 41 8.92 -1.58 12.07
N ASP A 42 9.64 -1.46 10.95
CA ASP A 42 10.22 -0.20 10.47
C ASP A 42 9.53 0.29 9.19
N THR A 43 9.42 1.62 9.04
CA THR A 43 8.89 2.26 7.84
C THR A 43 9.97 3.10 7.16
N PRO A 44 10.26 2.89 5.86
CA PRO A 44 11.18 3.74 5.13
C PRO A 44 10.73 5.21 5.14
N ALA A 45 11.59 6.08 5.67
CA ALA A 45 11.37 7.53 5.76
C ALA A 45 11.36 8.21 4.39
N LYS A 46 12.21 7.75 3.46
CA LYS A 46 12.23 8.25 2.08
C LYS A 46 11.07 7.66 1.29
N SER A 47 10.37 8.53 0.55
CA SER A 47 9.29 8.14 -0.36
C SER A 47 9.71 8.40 -1.80
N ILE A 48 9.37 7.48 -2.70
CA ILE A 48 9.52 7.69 -4.15
C ILE A 48 8.56 8.75 -4.70
N TYR A 49 7.51 9.10 -3.94
CA TYR A 49 6.50 10.09 -4.32
C TYR A 49 6.85 11.51 -3.85
N TYR A 50 7.63 11.64 -2.79
CA TYR A 50 7.92 12.92 -2.16
C TYR A 50 9.43 13.10 -2.03
N ASN A 51 9.98 14.00 -2.84
CA ASN A 51 11.38 14.40 -2.74
C ASN A 51 11.51 15.52 -1.70
N THR A 52 11.46 15.17 -0.42
CA THR A 52 11.60 16.13 0.68
C THR A 52 13.08 16.32 1.01
N SER A 53 13.50 17.58 1.18
CA SER A 53 14.79 17.91 1.79
C SER A 53 14.77 17.75 3.32
N HIS A 54 13.57 17.67 3.90
CA HIS A 54 13.32 17.50 5.33
C HIS A 54 13.32 16.03 5.70
N THR A 55 14.03 15.69 6.78
CA THR A 55 14.02 14.35 7.36
C THR A 55 12.71 14.16 8.13
N ALA A 56 11.97 13.11 7.78
CA ALA A 56 10.87 12.63 8.62
C ALA A 56 11.41 11.50 9.50
N ASP A 57 11.27 11.64 10.81
CA ASP A 57 11.33 10.50 11.72
C ASP A 57 9.93 9.85 11.74
N ILE A 58 9.89 8.52 11.59
CA ILE A 58 8.64 7.77 11.52
C ILE A 58 8.70 6.65 12.54
N LYS A 59 7.89 6.77 13.59
CA LYS A 59 7.68 5.69 14.55
C LYS A 59 6.50 4.84 14.09
N THR A 60 6.74 3.55 13.94
CA THR A 60 5.75 2.61 13.40
C THR A 60 5.23 1.73 14.52
N SER A 61 3.91 1.61 14.61
CA SER A 61 3.22 0.73 15.57
C SER A 61 2.32 -0.24 14.81
N VAL A 62 2.38 -1.53 15.18
CA VAL A 62 1.53 -2.58 14.59
C VAL A 62 0.51 -3.05 15.61
N LEU A 63 -0.77 -2.92 15.28
CA LEU A 63 -1.86 -3.49 16.07
C LEU A 63 -2.17 -4.90 15.56
N LEU A 64 -2.06 -5.88 16.44
CA LEU A 64 -2.51 -7.25 16.20
C LEU A 64 -3.88 -7.46 16.86
N TYR A 65 -4.86 -7.90 16.09
CA TYR A 65 -6.16 -8.35 16.59
C TYR A 65 -6.27 -9.86 16.43
N CYS A 66 -6.43 -10.58 17.54
CA CYS A 66 -6.43 -12.05 17.57
C CYS A 66 -5.21 -12.66 16.83
N GLY A 67 -4.03 -12.08 17.02
CA GLY A 67 -2.77 -12.52 16.40
C GLY A 67 -2.61 -12.17 14.92
N LYS A 68 -3.54 -11.40 14.33
CA LYS A 68 -3.48 -10.97 12.93
C LYS A 68 -3.24 -9.46 12.83
N PRO A 69 -2.37 -8.98 11.91
CA PRO A 69 -2.21 -7.56 11.65
C PRO A 69 -3.53 -6.91 11.23
N ALA A 70 -3.98 -5.94 12.02
CA ALA A 70 -5.23 -5.22 11.78
C ALA A 70 -4.98 -3.77 11.34
N MET A 71 -3.92 -3.15 11.86
CA MET A 71 -3.60 -1.75 11.60
C MET A 71 -2.10 -1.51 11.74
N VAL A 72 -1.57 -0.65 10.88
CA VAL A 72 -0.26 -0.03 11.04
C VAL A 72 -0.46 1.46 11.24
N THR A 73 0.08 1.99 12.33
CA THR A 73 0.04 3.41 12.66
C THR A 73 1.44 3.98 12.50
N MET A 74 1.55 5.11 11.83
CA MET A 74 2.79 5.83 11.60
C MET A 74 2.67 7.21 12.24
N ASP A 75 3.54 7.47 13.21
CA ASP A 75 3.72 8.77 13.84
C ASP A 75 4.85 9.50 13.11
N TYR A 76 4.48 10.56 12.39
CA TYR A 76 5.42 11.38 11.64
C TYR A 76 5.86 12.56 12.49
N GLN A 77 7.17 12.74 12.61
CA GLN A 77 7.79 13.97 13.08
C GLN A 77 8.59 14.57 11.91
N ILE A 78 8.13 15.71 11.40
CA ILE A 78 8.76 16.40 10.27
C ILE A 78 9.39 17.70 10.78
N GLU A 79 10.68 17.87 10.53
CA GLU A 79 11.43 19.06 10.91
C GLU A 79 11.87 19.86 9.68
N GLY A 80 11.55 21.15 9.64
CA GLY A 80 11.94 22.03 8.54
C GLY A 80 11.86 23.51 8.89
N ASN A 81 12.85 24.30 8.45
CA ASN A 81 12.87 25.76 8.61
C ASN A 81 12.61 26.25 10.05
N ASN A 82 13.21 25.57 11.04
CA ASN A 82 13.02 25.81 12.48
C ASN A 82 11.58 25.60 12.98
N LEU A 83 10.77 24.85 12.24
CA LEU A 83 9.42 24.43 12.61
C LEU A 83 9.38 22.89 12.70
N SER A 84 8.62 22.38 13.66
CA SER A 84 8.32 20.96 13.82
C SER A 84 6.83 20.73 13.64
N SER A 85 6.46 19.68 12.91
CA SER A 85 5.08 19.23 12.76
C SER A 85 4.99 17.75 13.09
N GLU A 86 3.98 17.39 13.87
CA GLU A 86 3.70 16.03 14.28
C GLU A 86 2.28 15.64 13.90
N PHE A 87 2.12 14.48 13.29
CA PHE A 87 0.80 13.93 12.98
C PHE A 87 0.85 12.41 12.86
N ARG A 88 -0.32 11.79 13.07
CA ARG A 88 -0.49 10.34 13.05
C ARG A 88 -1.40 9.93 11.90
N LEU A 89 -0.96 8.95 11.12
CA LEU A 89 -1.79 8.29 10.11
C LEU A 89 -1.89 6.80 10.41
N SER A 90 -3.04 6.20 10.09
CA SER A 90 -3.31 4.78 10.32
C SER A 90 -3.76 4.12 9.02
N TYR A 91 -3.23 2.94 8.78
CA TYR A 91 -3.35 2.22 7.52
C TYR A 91 -3.71 0.76 7.77
N TYR A 92 -4.40 0.17 6.80
CA TYR A 92 -4.56 -1.29 6.75
C TYR A 92 -3.32 -1.92 6.08
N PRO A 93 -2.67 -2.93 6.71
CA PRO A 93 -1.46 -3.53 6.18
C PRO A 93 -1.75 -4.57 5.08
N HIS A 94 -1.94 -4.08 3.86
CA HIS A 94 -2.15 -4.95 2.70
C HIS A 94 -0.88 -5.76 2.34
N ALA A 95 -0.86 -7.04 2.71
CA ALA A 95 0.12 -8.00 2.21
C ALA A 95 0.01 -8.15 0.69
N LEU A 96 1.15 -8.21 0.00
CA LEU A 96 1.21 -8.22 -1.47
C LEU A 96 0.35 -9.34 -2.08
N GLN A 97 0.44 -10.54 -1.53
CA GLN A 97 -0.28 -11.71 -2.05
C GLN A 97 -1.80 -11.51 -1.95
N ASN A 98 -2.28 -11.01 -0.82
CA ASN A 98 -3.70 -10.81 -0.58
C ASN A 98 -4.26 -9.66 -1.44
N PHE A 99 -3.53 -8.55 -1.55
CA PHE A 99 -3.96 -7.44 -2.39
C PHE A 99 -3.98 -7.81 -3.87
N THR A 100 -2.97 -8.55 -4.35
CA THR A 100 -2.95 -9.13 -5.70
C THR A 100 -4.17 -10.02 -5.95
N LYS A 101 -4.53 -10.88 -4.98
CA LYS A 101 -5.70 -11.75 -5.10
C LYS A 101 -7.00 -10.95 -5.22
N ILE A 102 -7.20 -9.93 -4.39
CA ILE A 102 -8.39 -9.05 -4.46
C ILE A 102 -8.51 -8.39 -5.84
N LEU A 103 -7.40 -7.87 -6.36
CA LEU A 103 -7.38 -7.22 -7.67
C LEU A 103 -7.74 -8.21 -8.79
N LYS A 104 -7.17 -9.43 -8.77
CA LYS A 104 -7.52 -10.49 -9.73
C LYS A 104 -8.98 -10.93 -9.62
N GLU A 105 -9.50 -11.10 -8.41
CA GLU A 105 -10.91 -11.44 -8.17
C GLU A 105 -11.87 -10.41 -8.79
N ILE A 106 -11.51 -9.11 -8.72
CA ILE A 106 -12.39 -8.02 -9.17
C ILE A 106 -12.26 -7.75 -10.67
N PHE A 107 -11.04 -7.78 -11.21
CA PHE A 107 -10.78 -7.49 -12.63
C PHE A 107 -10.88 -8.71 -13.53
N GLY A 108 -10.85 -9.92 -12.97
CA GLY A 108 -10.95 -11.19 -13.67
C GLY A 108 -9.64 -11.62 -14.36
N GLU A 109 -9.50 -12.92 -14.59
CA GLU A 109 -8.31 -13.57 -15.17
C GLU A 109 -7.92 -13.08 -16.58
N LYS A 110 -8.86 -12.46 -17.32
CA LYS A 110 -8.58 -11.92 -18.65
C LYS A 110 -7.81 -10.59 -18.59
N SER A 111 -7.92 -9.84 -17.49
CA SER A 111 -7.25 -8.56 -17.32
C SER A 111 -5.74 -8.74 -17.21
N LYS A 112 -4.97 -7.89 -17.92
CA LYS A 112 -3.51 -7.93 -17.84
C LYS A 112 -3.10 -7.27 -16.53
N HIS A 113 -2.35 -7.96 -15.69
CA HIS A 113 -1.84 -7.44 -14.43
C HIS A 113 -0.30 -7.48 -14.44
N LYS A 114 0.32 -6.31 -14.28
CA LYS A 114 1.77 -6.15 -14.08
C LYS A 114 2.04 -5.56 -12.71
N LEU A 115 3.16 -5.96 -12.11
CA LEU A 115 3.57 -5.53 -10.78
C LEU A 115 4.97 -4.92 -10.85
N TYR A 116 5.15 -3.75 -10.25
CA TYR A 116 6.42 -3.03 -10.16
C TYR A 116 6.80 -2.82 -8.70
N GLY A 117 8.10 -2.76 -8.43
CA GLY A 117 8.65 -2.33 -7.14
C GLY A 117 9.34 -0.98 -7.33
N ASP A 118 8.89 0.06 -6.64
CA ASP A 118 9.45 1.42 -6.74
C ASP A 118 9.63 1.91 -8.20
N PHE A 119 8.59 1.71 -9.03
CA PHE A 119 8.54 2.00 -10.47
C PHE A 119 9.56 1.25 -11.34
N LYS A 120 10.16 0.17 -10.83
CA LYS A 120 11.07 -0.71 -11.56
C LYS A 120 10.51 -2.12 -11.64
N GLU A 121 10.97 -2.89 -12.62
CA GLU A 121 10.70 -4.33 -12.70
C GLU A 121 11.15 -5.00 -11.40
N ILE A 122 10.32 -5.90 -10.86
CA ILE A 122 10.63 -6.55 -9.59
C ILE A 122 11.81 -7.50 -9.77
N GLN A 123 12.84 -7.27 -8.97
CA GLN A 123 13.99 -8.14 -8.83
C GLN A 123 13.89 -8.83 -7.48
N VAL A 124 13.95 -10.17 -7.44
CA VAL A 124 13.73 -10.99 -6.23
C VAL A 124 14.60 -10.56 -5.04
N GLU A 125 15.80 -10.04 -5.32
CA GLU A 125 16.77 -9.64 -4.30
C GLU A 125 16.50 -8.27 -3.68
N LYS A 126 15.63 -7.44 -4.26
CA LYS A 126 15.32 -6.10 -3.75
C LYS A 126 13.97 -6.09 -3.07
N LYS A 127 13.95 -5.66 -1.81
CA LYS A 127 12.73 -5.31 -1.07
C LYS A 127 12.33 -3.86 -1.43
N PRO A 128 11.34 -3.63 -2.31
CA PRO A 128 10.92 -2.26 -2.63
C PRO A 128 10.17 -1.63 -1.45
N ALA A 129 10.14 -0.30 -1.39
CA ALA A 129 9.33 0.40 -0.40
C ALA A 129 7.84 0.37 -0.77
N PHE A 130 7.52 0.34 -2.07
CA PHE A 130 6.17 0.30 -2.61
C PHE A 130 6.01 -0.78 -3.68
N TYR A 131 4.87 -1.46 -3.64
CA TYR A 131 4.38 -2.28 -4.73
C TYR A 131 3.36 -1.49 -5.54
N ILE A 132 3.53 -1.45 -6.87
CA ILE A 132 2.66 -0.73 -7.80
C ILE A 132 2.01 -1.74 -8.75
N HIS A 133 0.69 -1.81 -8.73
CA HIS A 133 -0.12 -2.67 -9.59
C HIS A 133 -0.62 -1.87 -10.79
N LEU A 134 -0.31 -2.36 -11.99
CA LEU A 134 -0.86 -1.88 -13.25
C LEU A 134 -1.82 -2.94 -13.79
N ILE A 135 -3.10 -2.59 -13.92
CA ILE A 135 -4.14 -3.50 -14.42
C ILE A 135 -4.81 -2.89 -15.64
N GLU A 136 -4.77 -3.60 -16.77
CA GLU A 136 -5.53 -3.25 -17.98
C GLU A 136 -6.83 -4.06 -18.00
N LYS A 137 -7.96 -3.39 -17.77
CA LYS A 137 -9.30 -4.00 -17.77
C LYS A 137 -9.64 -4.52 -19.16
N GLN A 138 -10.02 -5.80 -19.26
CA GLN A 138 -10.71 -6.31 -20.45
C GLN A 138 -12.20 -5.98 -20.41
#